data_AF-A0A3A9EP23-F1
#
_entry.id   AF-A0A3A9EP23-F1
#
_cell.length_a   1.000
_cell.length_b   1.000
_cell.length_c   1.000
_cell.angle_alpha   90.00
_cell.angle_beta   90.00
_cell.angle_gamma   90.00
#
_symmetry.space_group_name_H-M   'P 1'
#
loop_
_entity.id
_entity.type
_entity.pdbx_description
1 polymer ?
#
loop_
_entity_poly.entity_id
_entity_poly.type
_entity_poly.pdbx_seq_one_letter_code
_entity_poly.pdbx_strand_id
1 'polypeptide(L)'
;MLTTLTFCTIPNTDKFLNMVTQSCGNVMLHLPDGSMCDLKQSNIARQFIRMMSIGKDGLRITLSKENDISSFIRYMQESAL
;
A
#
# COMPACT_ATOMS: atom_id res chain seq x y z
N MET A 1 16.57 1.83 -5.55
CA MET A 1 16.44 1.39 -4.15
C MET A 1 15.05 0.80 -3.92
N LEU A 2 14.87 -0.13 -2.97
CA LEU A 2 13.54 -0.55 -2.52
C LEU A 2 13.16 0.26 -1.28
N THR A 3 11.95 0.82 -1.25
CA THR A 3 11.49 1.63 -0.10
C THR A 3 10.28 0.97 0.53
N THR A 4 10.35 0.73 1.83
CA THR A 4 9.25 0.18 2.62
C THR A 4 8.53 1.29 3.36
N LEU A 5 7.20 1.30 3.25
CA LEU A 5 6.30 2.23 3.90
C LEU A 5 5.32 1.46 4.79
N THR A 6 4.99 2.01 5.96
CA THR A 6 4.00 1.43 6.87
C THR A 6 2.85 2.42 7.05
N PHE A 7 1.62 1.95 6.78
CA PHE A 7 0.38 2.71 6.90
C PHE A 7 -0.33 2.30 8.19
N CYS A 8 -0.48 3.23 9.13
CA CYS A 8 -1.26 3.00 10.34
C CYS A 8 -2.77 3.16 10.10
N THR A 9 -3.15 3.87 9.03
CA THR A 9 -4.53 4.05 8.57
C THR A 9 -4.57 4.16 7.04
N ILE A 10 -5.71 3.80 6.44
CA ILE A 10 -6.03 3.98 5.01
C ILE A 10 -7.48 4.49 4.99
N PRO A 11 -7.71 5.80 5.14
CA PRO A 11 -9.07 6.33 5.28
C PRO A 11 -9.86 6.27 3.98
N ASN A 12 -9.18 6.27 2.83
CA ASN A 12 -9.80 6.10 1.52
C ASN A 12 -9.11 4.98 0.74
N THR A 13 -9.60 3.76 0.94
CA THR A 13 -9.06 2.55 0.30
C THR A 13 -9.13 2.61 -1.22
N ASP A 14 -10.18 3.19 -1.80
CA ASP A 14 -10.32 3.34 -3.25
C ASP A 14 -9.22 4.22 -3.84
N LYS A 15 -8.94 5.37 -3.23
CA LYS A 15 -7.86 6.26 -3.63
C LYS A 15 -6.51 5.58 -3.49
N PHE A 16 -6.27 4.86 -2.39
CA PHE A 16 -5.04 4.08 -2.19
C PHE A 16 -4.86 3.04 -3.30
N LEU A 17 -5.89 2.23 -3.58
CA LEU A 17 -5.84 1.20 -4.61
C LEU A 17 -5.70 1.77 -6.02
N ASN A 18 -6.29 2.94 -6.30
CA ASN A 18 -6.08 3.65 -7.55
C ASN A 18 -4.62 4.14 -7.69
N MET A 19 -3.99 4.61 -6.61
CA MET A 19 -2.56 4.96 -6.65
C MET A 19 -1.67 3.74 -6.89
N VAL A 20 -2.03 2.60 -6.31
CA VAL A 20 -1.34 1.33 -6.57
C VAL A 20 -1.38 0.97 -8.06
N THR A 21 -2.54 1.06 -8.71
CA THR A 21 -2.64 0.74 -10.15
C THR A 21 -1.88 1.72 -11.03
N GLN A 22 -1.82 3.00 -10.65
CA GLN A 22 -1.12 4.06 -11.40
C GLN A 22 0.38 4.14 -11.13
N SER A 23 0.89 3.44 -10.10
CA SER A 23 2.33 3.42 -9.77
C SER A 23 3.18 2.93 -10.94
N CYS A 24 4.37 3.52 -11.12
CA CYS A 24 5.32 3.10 -12.14
C CYS A 24 5.90 1.72 -11.85
N GLY A 25 6.18 1.45 -10.57
CA GLY A 25 6.73 0.18 -10.09
C GLY A 25 5.67 -0.86 -9.73
N ASN A 26 6.13 -1.89 -9.03
CA ASN A 26 5.30 -2.86 -8.32
C ASN A 26 5.08 -2.34 -6.90
N VAL A 27 3.93 -2.68 -6.33
CA VAL A 27 3.61 -2.37 -4.93
C VAL A 27 3.39 -3.67 -4.21
N MET A 28 4.40 -4.09 -3.45
CA MET A 28 4.41 -5.37 -2.75
C MET A 28 3.78 -5.20 -1.37
N LEU A 29 2.63 -5.81 -1.12
CA LEU A 29 2.04 -5.93 0.21
C LEU A 29 2.76 -7.02 0.99
N HIS A 30 3.15 -6.72 2.24
CA HIS A 30 3.70 -7.70 3.17
C HIS A 30 2.54 -8.35 3.93
N LEU A 31 2.49 -9.68 3.91
CA LEU A 31 1.49 -10.46 4.63
C LEU A 31 2.05 -10.94 5.98
N PRO A 32 1.18 -11.28 6.96
CA PRO A 32 1.61 -11.72 8.28
C PRO A 32 2.46 -13.01 8.28
N ASP A 33 2.32 -13.84 7.25
CA ASP A 33 3.11 -15.06 7.05
C ASP A 33 4.52 -14.79 6.50
N GLY A 34 4.89 -13.51 6.31
CA GLY A 34 6.17 -13.08 5.77
C GLY A 34 6.25 -13.10 4.24
N SER A 35 5.21 -13.58 3.56
CA SER A 35 5.14 -13.53 2.10
C SER A 35 4.83 -12.11 1.60
N MET A 36 5.09 -11.88 0.31
CA MET A 36 4.75 -10.64 -0.37
C MET A 36 3.88 -10.92 -1.59
N CYS A 37 2.90 -10.05 -1.84
CA CYS A 37 2.11 -10.10 -3.06
C CYS A 37 2.06 -8.74 -3.75
N ASP A 38 2.16 -8.73 -5.09
CA ASP A 38 2.00 -7.51 -5.87
C ASP A 38 0.52 -7.12 -5.93
N LEU A 39 0.19 -5.97 -5.35
CA LEU A 39 -1.18 -5.44 -5.33
C LEU A 39 -1.69 -5.09 -6.73
N LYS A 40 -0.81 -4.85 -7.71
CA LYS A 40 -1.21 -4.61 -9.10
C LYS A 40 -1.75 -5.87 -9.77
N GLN A 41 -1.21 -7.04 -9.39
CA GLN A 41 -1.56 -8.32 -10.01
C GLN A 41 -2.58 -9.12 -9.20
N SER A 42 -2.67 -8.91 -7.89
CA SER A 42 -3.56 -9.68 -7.02
C SER A 42 -4.89 -8.97 -6.79
N ASN A 43 -5.97 -9.43 -7.43
CA ASN A 43 -7.32 -8.97 -7.10
C ASN A 43 -7.72 -9.38 -5.67
N ILE A 44 -7.30 -10.56 -5.23
CA ILE A 44 -7.56 -11.06 -3.87
C ILE A 44 -6.96 -10.12 -2.83
N ALA A 45 -5.70 -9.70 -3.01
CA ALA A 45 -5.06 -8.78 -2.08
C ALA A 45 -5.74 -7.40 -2.06
N ARG A 46 -6.21 -6.92 -3.21
CA ARG A 46 -6.98 -5.67 -3.27
C ARG A 46 -8.32 -5.76 -2.55
N GLN A 47 -9.03 -6.88 -2.66
CA GLN A 47 -10.25 -7.12 -1.89
C GLN A 47 -9.97 -7.27 -0.40
N PHE A 48 -8.88 -7.95 -0.03
CA PHE A 48 -8.43 -8.06 1.35
C PHE A 48 -8.20 -6.68 1.99
N ILE A 49 -7.51 -5.76 1.30
CA ILE A 49 -7.28 -4.39 1.79
C ILE A 49 -8.61 -3.64 2.02
N ARG A 50 -9.64 -3.89 1.20
CA ARG A 50 -10.97 -3.27 1.36
C ARG A 50 -11.71 -3.75 2.60
N MET A 51 -11.51 -5.01 2.99
CA MET A 51 -12.25 -5.65 4.07
C MET A 51 -11.50 -5.58 5.41
N MET A 52 -10.18 -5.44 5.38
CA MET A 52 -9.38 -5.44 6.60
C MET A 52 -9.54 -4.14 7.40
N SER A 53 -9.51 -4.26 8.72
CA SER A 53 -9.16 -3.15 9.60
C SER A 53 -7.66 -3.16 9.83
N ILE A 54 -7.02 -2.00 9.78
CA ILE A 54 -5.58 -1.90 10.04
C ILE A 54 -5.33 -2.08 11.53
N GLY A 55 -4.61 -3.14 11.88
CA GLY A 55 -4.20 -3.44 13.24
C GLY A 55 -2.99 -2.61 13.69
N LYS A 56 -2.49 -2.91 14.91
CA LYS A 56 -1.38 -2.18 15.54
C LYS A 56 -0.08 -2.20 14.72
N ASP A 57 0.16 -3.26 13.96
CA ASP A 57 1.38 -3.43 13.15
C ASP A 57 1.35 -2.65 11.83
N GLY A 58 0.20 -2.06 11.50
CA GLY A 58 -0.01 -1.32 10.26
C GLY A 58 -0.07 -2.21 9.01
N LEU A 59 -0.34 -1.59 7.87
CA LEU A 59 -0.19 -2.20 6.55
C LEU A 59 1.16 -1.82 5.96
N ARG A 60 2.02 -2.80 5.70
CA ARG A 60 3.35 -2.56 5.14
C ARG A 60 3.39 -2.84 3.64
N ILE A 61 3.94 -1.90 2.88
CA ILE A 61 4.21 -2.08 1.46
C ILE A 61 5.68 -1.81 1.11
N THR A 62 6.18 -2.45 0.07
CA THR A 62 7.45 -2.09 -0.57
C THR A 62 7.20 -1.60 -1.98
N LEU A 63 7.79 -0.45 -2.31
CA LEU A 63 7.77 0.15 -3.65
C LEU A 63 9.05 -0.22 -4.40
N SER A 64 8.90 -0.67 -5.65
CA SER A 64 10.06 -1.03 -6.49
C SER A 64 10.69 0.16 -7.22
N LYS A 65 10.02 1.33 -7.24
CA LYS A 65 10.50 2.56 -7.88
C LYS A 65 10.39 3.74 -6.92
N GLU A 66 11.44 4.56 -6.91
CA GLU A 66 11.53 5.73 -6.03
C GLU A 66 10.55 6.84 -6.42
N ASN A 67 10.23 6.97 -7.71
CA ASN A 67 9.29 7.96 -8.21
C ASN A 67 7.88 7.82 -7.61
N ASP A 68 7.53 6.61 -7.14
CA ASP A 68 6.21 6.35 -6.55
C ASP A 68 6.13 6.85 -5.09
N ILE A 69 7.27 6.98 -4.39
CA ILE A 69 7.34 7.26 -2.95
C ILE A 69 6.59 8.55 -2.59
N SER A 70 6.83 9.63 -3.34
CA SER A 70 6.25 10.95 -3.05
C SER A 70 4.73 10.95 -3.08
N SER A 71 4.13 10.18 -3.99
CA SER A 71 2.68 10.03 -4.08
C SER A 71 2.12 9.34 -2.84
N PHE A 72 2.74 8.24 -2.40
CA PHE A 72 2.31 7.50 -1.21
C PHE A 72 2.51 8.29 0.09
N ILE A 73 3.61 9.04 0.24
CA ILE A 73 3.82 9.93 1.39
C ILE A 73 2.75 11.02 1.42
N ARG A 74 2.46 11.66 0.28
CA ARG A 74 1.42 12.68 0.20
C ARG A 74 0.05 12.11 0.58
N TYR A 75 -0.27 10.90 0.14
CA TYR A 75 -1.49 10.21 0.57
C TYR A 75 -1.55 10.03 2.08
N MET A 76 -0.45 9.62 2.73
CA MET A 76 -0.40 9.48 4.19
C MET A 76 -0.65 10.81 4.91
N GLN A 77 -0.07 11.90 4.41
CA GLN A 77 -0.22 13.23 5.00
C GLN A 77 -1.65 13.76 4.87
N GLU A 78 -2.25 13.63 3.68
CA GLU A 78 -3.65 14.02 3.42
C GLU A 78 -4.66 13.18 4.21
N SER A 79 -4.24 11.99 4.67
CA SER A 79 -5.05 11.02 5.42
C SER A 79 -4.96 11.20 6.94
N ALA A 80 -4.03 12.03 7.43
CA ALA A 80 -3.80 12.30 8.85
C ALA A 80 -4.52 13.58 9.34
N LEU A 81 -5.22 14.27 8.44
CA LEU A 81 -6.07 15.43 8.69
C LEU A 81 -7.53 15.00 8.80
#